data_AF-A0A3A0G1Q0-F1
#
_entry.id   AF-A0A3A0G1Q0-F1
#
_cell.length_a   1.000
_cell.length_b   1.000
_cell.length_c   1.000
_cell.angle_alpha   90.00
_cell.angle_beta   90.00
_cell.angle_gamma   90.00
#
_symmetry.space_group_name_H-M   'P 1'
#
loop_
_entity.id
_entity.type
_entity.pdbx_description
1 polymer ?
#
loop_
_entity_poly.entity_id
_entity_poly.type
_entity_poly.pdbx_seq_one_letter_code
_entity_poly.pdbx_strand_id
1 'polypeptide(L)'
;GAAAGAGFVGALAVVAVWRGHAPAAGANALGAAVVRWLQTAAPQALDNVYPDATPGGVAIAVALGAAIGAIFGGMLDRLPEDHPVAWGAVLALATWAVAAWGVVPALDPVAGRVFEPRHLLAAHLAYGMILGSWVHAGRLILDPPAAPADAA
;
A
#
# COMPACT_ATOMS: atom_id res chain seq x y z
N GLY A 1 2.64 11.80 1.55
CA GLY A 1 3.57 11.06 2.44
C GLY A 1 2.85 10.38 3.59
N ALA A 2 2.58 11.09 4.69
CA ALA A 2 2.02 10.49 5.91
C ALA A 2 0.65 9.81 5.71
N ALA A 3 -0.30 10.45 5.01
CA ALA A 3 -1.60 9.86 4.71
C ALA A 3 -1.49 8.56 3.89
N ALA A 4 -0.56 8.55 2.91
CA ALA A 4 -0.26 7.38 2.09
C ALA A 4 0.34 6.23 2.91
N GLY A 5 1.21 6.53 3.88
CA GLY A 5 1.75 5.57 4.84
C GLY A 5 0.69 4.97 5.77
N ALA A 6 -0.17 5.82 6.35
CA ALA A 6 -1.29 5.37 7.18
C ALA A 6 -2.28 4.50 6.38
N GLY A 7 -2.61 4.91 5.16
CA GLY A 7 -3.46 4.14 4.25
C GLY A 7 -2.87 2.76 3.93
N PHE A 8 -1.54 2.67 3.78
CA PHE A 8 -0.86 1.39 3.56
C PHE A 8 -0.96 0.46 4.78
N VAL A 9 -0.74 0.97 5.99
CA VAL A 9 -0.95 0.20 7.24
C VAL A 9 -2.39 -0.32 7.31
N GLY A 10 -3.38 0.53 7.03
CA GLY A 10 -4.79 0.14 6.98
C GLY A 10 -5.06 -0.96 5.95
N ALA A 11 -4.48 -0.84 4.74
CA ALA A 11 -4.62 -1.85 3.70
C ALA A 11 -4.05 -3.21 4.13
N LEU A 12 -2.88 -3.23 4.76
CA LEU A 12 -2.29 -4.48 5.30
C LEU A 12 -3.18 -5.12 6.36
N ALA A 13 -3.76 -4.31 7.27
CA ALA A 13 -4.67 -4.79 8.30
C ALA A 13 -5.95 -5.38 7.70
N VAL A 14 -6.54 -4.72 6.70
CA VAL A 14 -7.74 -5.21 5.98
C VAL A 14 -7.45 -6.53 5.27
N VAL A 15 -6.32 -6.63 4.57
CA VAL A 15 -5.92 -7.88 3.90
C VAL A 15 -5.71 -9.00 4.91
N ALA A 16 -5.06 -8.72 6.04
CA ALA A 16 -4.85 -9.71 7.09
C ALA A 16 -6.18 -10.25 7.62
N VAL A 17 -7.12 -9.35 8.00
CA VAL A 17 -8.45 -9.73 8.50
C VAL A 17 -9.23 -10.52 7.46
N TRP A 18 -9.20 -10.11 6.20
CA TRP A 18 -9.89 -10.82 5.12
C TRP A 18 -9.38 -12.25 4.93
N ARG A 19 -8.11 -12.51 5.27
CA ARG A 19 -7.50 -13.84 5.23
C ARG A 19 -7.68 -14.65 6.52
N GLY A 20 -8.42 -14.13 7.50
CA GLY A 20 -8.63 -14.78 8.79
C GLY A 20 -7.48 -14.60 9.79
N HIS A 21 -6.58 -13.64 9.53
CA HIS A 21 -5.50 -13.26 10.44
C HIS A 21 -5.89 -12.06 11.31
N ALA A 22 -5.12 -11.84 12.37
CA ALA A 22 -5.28 -10.64 13.18
C ALA A 22 -4.84 -9.38 12.39
N PRO A 23 -5.42 -8.19 12.66
CA PRO A 23 -5.02 -6.94 12.01
C PRO A 23 -3.51 -6.64 12.11
N ALA A 24 -2.86 -7.09 13.19
CA ALA A 24 -1.44 -6.90 13.44
C ALA A 24 -0.54 -7.79 12.56
N ALA A 25 -1.06 -8.86 11.95
CA ALA A 25 -0.26 -9.85 11.23
C ALA A 25 0.53 -9.25 10.07
N GLY A 26 -0.05 -8.29 9.35
CA GLY A 26 0.65 -7.61 8.27
C GLY A 26 1.84 -6.77 8.77
N ALA A 27 1.67 -6.06 9.89
CA ALA A 27 2.76 -5.32 10.51
C ALA A 27 3.82 -6.27 11.07
N ASN A 28 3.42 -7.34 11.76
CA ASN A 28 4.35 -8.33 12.29
C ASN A 28 5.15 -9.05 11.20
N ALA A 29 4.54 -9.33 10.06
CA ALA A 29 5.25 -9.90 8.91
C ALA A 29 6.36 -8.97 8.38
N LEU A 30 6.12 -7.65 8.38
CA LEU A 30 7.16 -6.66 8.07
C LEU A 30 8.19 -6.53 9.22
N GLY A 31 7.73 -6.58 10.47
CA GLY A 31 8.58 -6.55 11.66
C GLY A 31 9.51 -7.77 11.75
N ALA A 32 9.12 -8.92 11.21
CA ALA A 32 9.96 -10.11 11.12
C ALA A 32 11.24 -9.87 10.30
N ALA A 33 11.26 -8.90 9.39
CA ALA A 33 12.48 -8.52 8.68
C ALA A 33 13.57 -7.96 9.61
N VAL A 34 13.20 -7.42 10.78
CA VAL A 34 14.14 -6.86 11.76
C VAL A 34 14.21 -7.68 13.06
N VAL A 35 13.17 -8.45 13.38
CA VAL A 35 13.09 -9.28 14.58
C VAL A 35 13.38 -10.74 14.25
N ARG A 36 14.62 -11.16 14.49
CA ARG A 36 15.14 -12.48 14.08
C ARG A 36 14.33 -13.68 14.61
N TRP A 37 13.75 -13.61 15.81
CA TRP A 37 13.02 -14.76 16.35
C TRP A 37 11.69 -15.02 15.61
N LEU A 38 11.07 -13.97 15.05
CA LEU A 38 9.85 -14.09 14.23
C LEU A 38 10.10 -14.74 12.87
N GLN A 39 11.33 -14.65 12.36
CA GLN A 39 11.74 -15.28 11.09
C GLN A 39 11.59 -16.82 11.14
N THR A 40 11.81 -17.39 12.33
CA THR A 40 11.67 -18.83 12.57
C THR A 40 10.33 -19.23 13.18
N ALA A 41 9.46 -18.27 13.49
CA ALA A 41 8.20 -18.54 14.16
C ALA A 41 7.18 -19.23 13.23
N ALA A 42 6.25 -19.97 13.84
CA ALA A 42 5.11 -20.52 13.13
C ALA A 42 4.23 -19.38 12.58
N PRO A 43 3.54 -19.54 11.43
CA PRO A 43 2.71 -18.49 10.85
C PRO A 43 1.67 -17.90 11.81
N GLN A 44 1.11 -18.75 12.70
CA GLN A 44 0.13 -18.35 13.71
C GLN A 44 0.70 -17.41 14.77
N ALA A 45 2.03 -17.35 14.94
CA ALA A 45 2.65 -16.40 15.85
C ALA A 45 2.34 -14.96 15.41
N LEU A 46 2.30 -14.70 14.10
CA LEU A 46 2.09 -13.36 13.53
C LEU A 46 0.74 -12.75 13.92
N ASP A 47 -0.23 -13.55 14.38
CA ASP A 47 -1.53 -13.04 14.82
C ASP A 47 -1.49 -12.34 16.19
N ASN A 48 -0.39 -12.44 16.95
CA ASN A 48 -0.26 -11.77 18.25
C ASN A 48 0.36 -10.38 18.12
N VAL A 49 0.01 -9.45 19.00
CA VAL A 49 0.70 -8.16 19.09
C VAL A 49 2.01 -8.34 19.86
N TYR A 50 3.13 -7.99 19.22
CA TYR A 50 4.46 -8.10 19.80
C TYR A 50 5.07 -6.71 19.99
N PRO A 51 5.41 -6.31 21.23
CA PRO A 51 5.90 -4.95 21.50
C PRO A 51 7.24 -4.63 20.84
N ASP A 52 8.04 -5.65 20.52
CA ASP A 52 9.33 -5.54 19.84
C ASP A 52 9.22 -5.53 18.31
N ALA A 53 8.22 -6.20 17.74
CA ALA A 53 8.08 -6.34 16.28
C ALA A 53 6.98 -5.46 15.66
N THR A 54 5.81 -5.36 16.30
CA THR A 54 4.66 -4.64 15.74
C THR A 54 4.99 -3.16 15.47
N PRO A 55 5.60 -2.40 16.40
CA PRO A 55 5.94 -1.00 16.14
C PRO A 55 6.95 -0.83 15.00
N GLY A 56 7.96 -1.71 14.93
CA GLY A 56 8.95 -1.69 13.85
C GLY A 56 8.32 -2.00 12.49
N GLY A 57 7.42 -2.99 12.46
CA GLY A 57 6.64 -3.33 11.27
C GLY A 57 5.71 -2.22 10.79
N VAL A 58 5.03 -1.54 11.73
CA VAL A 58 4.22 -0.35 11.41
C VAL A 58 5.10 0.77 10.86
N ALA A 59 6.26 1.03 11.47
CA ALA A 59 7.19 2.05 10.98
C ALA A 59 7.67 1.75 9.54
N ILE A 60 8.03 0.49 9.26
CA ILE A 60 8.41 0.03 7.91
C ILE A 60 7.22 0.21 6.94
N ALA A 61 6.01 -0.20 7.33
CA ALA A 61 4.82 -0.04 6.51
C ALA A 61 4.53 1.43 6.18
N VAL A 62 4.62 2.32 7.17
CA VAL A 62 4.43 3.76 6.97
C VAL A 62 5.49 4.32 6.02
N ALA A 63 6.76 3.93 6.20
CA ALA A 63 7.86 4.38 5.34
C ALA A 63 7.67 3.90 3.89
N LEU A 64 7.33 2.63 3.68
CA LEU A 64 7.05 2.05 2.36
C LEU A 64 5.84 2.72 1.71
N GLY A 65 4.73 2.86 2.44
CA GLY A 65 3.53 3.52 1.93
C GLY A 65 3.77 5.00 1.61
N ALA A 66 4.58 5.70 2.41
CA ALA A 66 4.96 7.08 2.12
C ALA A 66 5.84 7.18 0.86
N ALA A 67 6.80 6.27 0.68
CA ALA A 67 7.67 6.21 -0.49
C ALA A 67 6.86 5.89 -1.76
N ILE A 68 6.00 4.86 -1.73
CA ILE A 68 5.10 4.51 -2.83
C ILE A 68 4.17 5.68 -3.14
N GLY A 69 3.55 6.30 -2.13
CA GLY A 69 2.68 7.45 -2.32
C GLY A 69 3.40 8.65 -2.96
N ALA A 70 4.66 8.89 -2.61
CA ALA A 70 5.48 9.94 -3.23
C ALA A 70 5.80 9.63 -4.70
N ILE A 71 6.15 8.37 -5.00
CA ILE A 71 6.35 7.90 -6.38
C ILE A 71 5.06 8.08 -7.19
N PHE A 72 3.92 7.65 -6.65
CA PHE A 72 2.62 7.80 -7.31
C PHE A 72 2.26 9.25 -7.57
N GLY A 73 2.37 10.12 -6.56
CA GLY A 73 2.09 11.55 -6.73
C GLY A 73 2.97 12.15 -7.82
N GLY A 74 4.29 11.92 -7.75
CA GLY A 74 5.22 12.45 -8.74
C GLY A 74 5.04 11.88 -10.15
N MET A 75 4.60 10.64 -10.29
CA MET A 75 4.33 10.05 -11.61
C MET A 75 2.98 10.50 -12.17
N LEU A 76 1.92 10.54 -11.36
CA LEU A 76 0.60 10.98 -11.80
C LEU A 76 0.59 12.44 -12.26
N ASP A 77 1.42 13.30 -11.66
CA ASP A 77 1.59 14.70 -12.10
C ASP A 77 2.26 14.82 -13.49
N ARG A 78 2.95 13.78 -13.95
CA ARG A 78 3.63 13.76 -15.27
C ARG A 78 2.85 13.01 -16.33
N LEU A 79 1.79 12.31 -15.94
CA LEU A 79 0.95 11.51 -16.84
C LEU A 79 -0.20 12.37 -17.39
N PRO A 80 -0.73 12.01 -18.57
CA PRO A 80 -1.90 12.67 -19.14
C PRO A 80 -3.06 12.77 -18.14
N GLU A 81 -3.74 13.92 -18.14
CA GLU A 81 -4.78 14.22 -17.14
C GLU A 81 -6.14 13.61 -17.44
N ASP A 82 -6.30 13.00 -18.60
CA ASP A 82 -7.54 12.40 -19.09
C ASP A 82 -8.05 11.26 -18.20
N HIS A 83 -7.14 10.44 -17.67
CA HIS A 83 -7.50 9.20 -16.97
C HIS A 83 -6.68 8.94 -15.70
N PRO A 84 -6.71 9.82 -14.67
CA PRO A 84 -5.88 9.71 -13.47
C PRO A 84 -6.12 8.41 -12.68
N VAL A 85 -7.36 7.90 -12.67
CA VAL A 85 -7.69 6.62 -12.01
C VAL A 85 -7.08 5.44 -12.76
N ALA A 86 -7.13 5.44 -14.10
CA ALA A 86 -6.53 4.37 -14.91
C ALA A 86 -5.00 4.37 -14.74
N TRP A 87 -4.38 5.54 -14.75
CA TRP A 87 -2.96 5.68 -14.44
C TRP A 87 -2.60 5.19 -13.03
N GLY A 88 -3.45 5.48 -12.04
CA GLY A 88 -3.31 4.93 -10.69
C GLY A 88 -3.34 3.40 -10.66
N ALA A 89 -4.23 2.77 -11.45
CA ALA A 89 -4.30 1.31 -11.57
C ALA A 89 -3.05 0.72 -12.26
N VAL A 90 -2.54 1.37 -13.31
CA VAL A 90 -1.31 0.95 -14.00
C VAL A 90 -0.10 1.02 -13.07
N LEU A 91 0.04 2.12 -12.32
CA LEU A 91 1.10 2.27 -11.33
C LEU A 91 0.97 1.24 -10.20
N ALA A 92 -0.27 0.91 -9.79
CA ALA A 92 -0.52 -0.17 -8.83
C ALA A 92 -0.06 -1.53 -9.33
N LEU A 93 -0.32 -1.86 -10.60
CA LEU A 93 0.18 -3.09 -11.21
C LEU A 93 1.70 -3.12 -11.25
N ALA A 94 2.35 -2.02 -11.62
CA ALA A 94 3.80 -1.91 -11.67
C ALA A 94 4.42 -2.10 -10.27
N THR A 95 3.90 -1.39 -9.27
CA THR A 95 4.39 -1.49 -7.88
C THR A 95 4.09 -2.84 -7.25
N TRP A 96 2.93 -3.45 -7.56
CA TRP A 96 2.64 -4.83 -7.19
C TRP A 96 3.67 -5.80 -7.77
N ALA A 97 4.02 -5.68 -9.05
CA ALA A 97 5.00 -6.57 -9.67
C ALA A 97 6.38 -6.44 -9.00
N VAL A 98 6.82 -5.21 -8.72
CA VAL A 98 8.07 -4.96 -7.98
C VAL A 98 8.00 -5.55 -6.56
N ALA A 99 6.88 -5.39 -5.87
CA ALA A 99 6.69 -5.95 -4.54
C ALA A 99 6.72 -7.48 -4.57
N ALA A 100 5.96 -8.11 -5.48
CA ALA A 100 5.81 -9.55 -5.58
C ALA A 100 7.11 -10.27 -5.99
N TRP A 101 7.89 -9.68 -6.90
CA TRP A 101 9.07 -10.32 -7.48
C TRP A 101 10.40 -9.81 -6.94
N GLY A 102 10.44 -8.60 -6.38
CA GLY A 102 11.65 -8.01 -5.81
C GLY A 102 11.63 -8.00 -4.29
N VAL A 103 10.63 -7.35 -3.70
CA VAL A 103 10.61 -7.03 -2.26
C VAL A 103 10.25 -8.24 -1.41
N VAL A 104 9.13 -8.91 -1.70
CA VAL A 104 8.63 -10.05 -0.90
C VAL A 104 9.65 -11.20 -0.85
N PRO A 105 10.28 -11.62 -1.97
CA PRO A 105 11.31 -12.65 -1.91
C PRO A 105 12.56 -12.24 -1.11
N ALA A 106 12.87 -10.94 -1.06
CA ALA A 106 14.03 -10.42 -0.33
C ALA A 106 13.77 -10.24 1.18
N LEU A 107 12.52 -10.01 1.59
CA LEU A 107 12.15 -9.67 2.97
C LEU A 107 12.00 -10.86 3.93
N ASP A 108 12.35 -12.09 3.50
CA ASP A 108 12.21 -13.39 4.21
C ASP A 108 11.02 -14.22 3.68
N PRO A 109 11.16 -15.56 3.50
CA PRO A 109 10.04 -16.46 3.26
C PRO A 109 8.85 -16.29 4.22
N VAL A 110 9.01 -15.74 5.43
CA VAL A 110 7.91 -15.42 6.34
C VAL A 110 6.91 -14.43 5.73
N ALA A 111 7.37 -13.38 5.06
CA ALA A 111 6.48 -12.43 4.40
C ALA A 111 5.63 -13.11 3.30
N GLY A 112 6.24 -14.06 2.57
CA GLY A 112 5.55 -14.86 1.56
C GLY A 112 4.45 -15.79 2.11
N ARG A 113 4.47 -16.12 3.41
CA ARG A 113 3.42 -16.94 4.05
C ARG A 113 2.16 -16.12 4.32
N VAL A 114 2.31 -14.85 4.69
CA VAL A 114 1.19 -13.94 5.01
C VAL A 114 0.66 -13.24 3.75
N PHE A 115 1.56 -12.84 2.87
CA PHE A 115 1.26 -12.06 1.69
C PHE A 115 1.35 -12.89 0.42
N GLU A 116 0.30 -13.65 0.17
CA GLU A 116 0.19 -14.33 -1.11
C GLU A 116 0.02 -13.28 -2.23
N PRO A 117 0.80 -13.34 -3.33
CA PRO A 117 0.86 -12.29 -4.33
C PRO A 117 -0.49 -11.85 -4.90
N ARG A 118 -1.46 -12.78 -5.00
CA ARG A 118 -2.82 -12.50 -5.49
C ARG A 118 -3.59 -11.53 -4.59
N HIS A 119 -3.42 -11.64 -3.27
CA HIS A 119 -4.09 -10.76 -2.32
C HIS A 119 -3.40 -9.39 -2.28
N LEU A 120 -2.07 -9.36 -2.42
CA LEU A 120 -1.33 -8.12 -2.58
C LEU A 120 -1.77 -7.36 -3.84
N LEU A 121 -2.09 -8.06 -4.93
CA LEU A 121 -2.58 -7.43 -6.16
C LEU A 121 -3.85 -6.62 -5.90
N ALA A 122 -4.84 -7.23 -5.24
CA ALA A 122 -6.08 -6.55 -4.91
C ALA A 122 -5.84 -5.30 -4.05
N ALA A 123 -4.95 -5.40 -3.05
CA ALA A 123 -4.59 -4.28 -2.20
C ALA A 123 -3.89 -3.15 -2.97
N HIS A 124 -2.95 -3.49 -3.86
CA HIS A 124 -2.26 -2.49 -4.69
C HIS A 124 -3.23 -1.80 -5.64
N LEU A 125 -4.11 -2.56 -6.32
CA LEU A 125 -5.12 -2.00 -7.21
C LEU A 125 -6.06 -1.05 -6.45
N ALA A 126 -6.58 -1.47 -5.30
CA ALA A 126 -7.41 -0.61 -4.46
C ALA A 126 -6.67 0.67 -4.06
N TYR A 127 -5.42 0.54 -3.60
CA TYR A 127 -4.59 1.67 -3.21
C TYR A 127 -4.32 2.63 -4.37
N GLY A 128 -3.96 2.12 -5.55
CA GLY A 128 -3.70 2.94 -6.74
C GLY A 128 -4.95 3.63 -7.27
N MET A 129 -6.10 2.98 -7.24
CA MET A 129 -7.38 3.59 -7.60
C MET A 129 -7.78 4.69 -6.62
N ILE A 130 -7.55 4.50 -5.31
CA ILE A 130 -7.78 5.51 -4.28
C ILE A 130 -6.87 6.72 -4.51
N LEU A 131 -5.57 6.52 -4.75
CA LEU A 131 -4.64 7.61 -5.04
C LEU A 131 -4.99 8.34 -6.35
N GLY A 132 -5.32 7.61 -7.41
CA GLY A 132 -5.77 8.20 -8.67
C GLY A 132 -7.04 9.04 -8.50
N SER A 133 -8.01 8.54 -7.73
CA SER A 133 -9.23 9.28 -7.38
C SER A 133 -8.95 10.52 -6.55
N TRP A 134 -8.01 10.43 -5.60
CA TRP A 134 -7.59 11.58 -4.79
C TRP A 134 -6.96 12.66 -5.68
N VAL A 135 -6.01 12.29 -6.55
CA VAL A 135 -5.37 13.24 -7.46
C VAL A 135 -6.40 13.89 -8.38
N HIS A 136 -7.35 13.11 -8.91
CA HIS A 136 -8.45 13.64 -9.71
C HIS A 136 -9.28 14.68 -8.94
N ALA A 137 -9.71 14.36 -7.72
CA ALA A 137 -10.46 15.28 -6.87
C ALA A 137 -9.65 16.55 -6.54
N GLY A 138 -8.34 16.41 -6.28
CA GLY A 138 -7.44 17.54 -6.06
C GLY A 138 -7.39 18.49 -7.25
N ARG A 139 -7.31 17.95 -8.48
CA ARG A 139 -7.33 18.75 -9.72
C ARG A 139 -8.64 19.51 -9.90
N LEU A 140 -9.78 18.86 -9.66
CA LEU A 140 -11.10 19.51 -9.75
C LEU A 140 -11.27 20.67 -8.75
N ILE A 141 -10.60 20.62 -7.60
CA ILE A 141 -10.64 21.68 -6.59
C ILE A 141 -9.71 22.85 -6.96
N LEU A 142 -8.52 22.55 -7.48
CA LEU A 142 -7.49 23.56 -7.78
C LEU A 142 -7.72 24.25 -9.13
N ASP A 143 -8.19 23.50 -10.12
CA ASP A 143 -8.44 23.95 -11.50
C ASP A 143 -9.89 23.63 -11.88
N PRO A 144 -10.87 24.36 -11.32
CA PRO A 144 -12.28 24.10 -11.60
C PRO A 144 -12.56 24.29 -13.10
N PRO A 145 -13.40 23.43 -13.71
CA PRO A 145 -13.75 23.59 -15.11
C PRO A 145 -14.36 24.97 -15.35
N ALA A 146 -13.97 25.61 -16.46
CA ALA A 146 -14.53 26.90 -16.84
C ALA A 146 -16.06 26.81 -16.85
N ALA A 147 -16.73 27.82 -16.26
CA ALA A 147 -18.18 27.91 -16.30
C ALA A 147 -18.66 27.84 -17.76
N PRO A 148 -19.74 27.11 -18.06
CA PRO A 148 -20.21 26.96 -19.42
C PRO A 148 -20.65 28.34 -19.96
N ALA A 149 -20.25 28.62 -21.20
CA ALA A 149 -20.34 29.96 -21.80
C ALA A 149 -21.79 30.47 -22.02
N ASP A 150 -22.77 29.60 -21.82
CA ASP A 150 -24.21 29.83 -21.95
C ASP A 150 -24.90 30.15 -20.61
N ALA A 151 -24.16 30.21 -19.50
CA ALA A 151 -24.69 30.59 -18.19
C ALA A 151 -24.77 32.12 -17.92
N ALA A 152 -24.54 32.95 -18.94
CA ALA A 152 -24.59 34.42 -18.88
C ALA A 152 -25.63 35.00 -19.83
#